data_AF-A0A8H4GZ43-F1
#
_entry.id   AF-A0A8H4GZ43-F1
#
_cell.length_a   1.000
_cell.length_b   1.000
_cell.length_c   1.000
_cell.angle_alpha   90.00
_cell.angle_beta   90.00
_cell.angle_gamma   90.00
#
_symmetry.space_group_name_H-M   'P 1'
#
loop_
_entity.id
_entity.type
_entity.pdbx_description
1 polymer ?
#
loop_
_entity_poly.entity_id
_entity_poly.type
_entity_poly.pdbx_seq_one_letter_code
_entity_poly.pdbx_strand_id
1 'polypeptide(L)'
;MLIRSTRCYLGRDELQVAARHHRPEIRDLVVQEFLDRRKRLKVVAETFLSDELRHALSITPDTLLAFDAFITYRSLNESLATVNEFHDDYKYPWSVYDSTGDNLELSDRLWDAGFRDVDEVHETGETCLTRIGWTALARRFVGLLRKANWLVSKGADINHKISGSSALHILGHTVGRAIHLAKGTEEFASQLSQMSEDCKRLLRRIIGDHIRDNCCCPYSLSGCSGFTRLLGGLFPTRSEEGMDELVKRLAAMLEILFDPEEFHTRVYITREVVSCVLRFITSRSLGISHTCSHERYRAYEPDEIAEIQDEEKDLILLSQQLVEKFLAKYNEQFLALPDFLTGFWWTHMNEVLSTCEPASAEEIGRILETGVILHR
;
A
#
# COMPACT_ATOMS: atom_id res chain seq x y z
N MET A 1 29.86 20.20 17.33
CA MET A 1 30.56 20.94 16.25
C MET A 1 31.40 19.99 15.37
N LEU A 2 30.83 18.84 14.94
CA LEU A 2 31.49 17.85 14.05
C LEU A 2 30.86 17.76 12.65
N ILE A 3 29.65 18.31 12.47
CA ILE A 3 28.84 18.20 11.25
C ILE A 3 29.34 19.10 10.10
N ARG A 4 30.17 20.10 10.41
CA ARG A 4 30.82 20.97 9.40
C ARG A 4 32.16 20.43 8.88
N SER A 5 32.59 19.24 9.32
CA SER A 5 33.76 18.62 8.70
C SER A 5 33.34 18.01 7.36
N THR A 6 34.17 18.16 6.33
CA THR A 6 34.03 17.55 4.99
C THR A 6 34.01 16.01 5.01
N ARG A 7 33.95 15.39 6.19
CA ARG A 7 33.98 13.94 6.41
C ARG A 7 32.68 13.39 7.02
N CYS A 8 31.68 14.23 7.27
CA CYS A 8 30.39 13.75 7.76
C CYS A 8 29.44 13.55 6.58
N TYR A 9 28.96 12.33 6.40
CA TYR A 9 27.96 11.99 5.38
C TYR A 9 26.57 12.34 5.88
N LEU A 10 25.73 12.93 5.02
CA LEU A 10 24.33 13.25 5.32
C LEU A 10 23.46 12.87 4.14
N GLY A 11 23.20 11.57 4.04
CA GLY A 11 22.33 10.97 3.04
C GLY A 11 21.00 10.52 3.62
N ARG A 12 20.45 9.48 2.98
CA ARG A 12 19.16 8.87 3.33
C ARG A 12 19.12 8.39 4.78
N ASP A 13 20.16 7.69 5.20
CA ASP A 13 20.18 7.00 6.49
C ASP A 13 20.29 7.99 7.64
N GLU A 14 21.10 9.04 7.52
CA GLU A 14 21.21 10.08 8.55
C GLU A 14 19.91 10.88 8.69
N LEU A 15 19.23 11.18 7.57
CA LEU A 15 17.93 11.82 7.61
C LEU A 15 16.87 10.90 8.26
N GLN A 16 16.93 9.59 8.00
CA GLN A 16 16.06 8.62 8.65
C GLN A 16 16.33 8.49 10.16
N VAL A 17 17.61 8.52 10.57
CA VAL A 17 17.98 8.55 11.99
C VAL A 17 17.47 9.84 12.64
N ALA A 18 17.65 10.99 12.00
CA ALA A 18 17.14 12.27 12.50
C ALA A 18 15.62 12.28 12.63
N ALA A 19 14.90 11.69 11.68
CA ALA A 19 13.45 11.57 11.73
C ALA A 19 12.94 10.80 12.97
N ARG A 20 13.72 9.83 13.45
CA ARG A 20 13.41 9.00 14.63
C ARG A 20 14.02 9.52 15.93
N HIS A 21 14.85 10.57 15.86
CA HIS A 21 15.63 11.03 17.00
C HIS A 21 14.75 11.76 18.04
N HIS A 22 14.89 11.42 19.32
CA HIS A 22 14.07 12.00 20.40
C HIS A 22 14.49 13.42 20.82
N ARG A 23 15.75 13.81 20.54
CA ARG A 23 16.23 15.17 20.83
C ARG A 23 16.04 16.08 19.62
N PRO A 24 15.19 17.13 19.71
CA PRO A 24 14.88 18.00 18.59
C PRO A 24 16.12 18.75 18.09
N GLU A 25 17.09 19.08 18.95
CA GLU A 25 18.28 19.84 18.56
C GLU A 25 19.18 19.06 17.60
N ILE A 26 19.29 17.74 17.80
CA ILE A 26 20.07 16.87 16.90
C ILE A 26 19.35 16.74 15.56
N ARG A 27 18.03 16.54 15.59
CA ARG A 27 17.19 16.52 14.40
C ARG A 27 17.34 17.82 13.62
N ASP A 28 17.25 18.97 14.30
CA ASP A 28 17.32 20.28 13.66
C ASP A 28 18.67 20.56 13.03
N LEU A 29 19.75 20.15 13.70
CA LEU A 29 21.11 20.28 13.20
C LEU A 29 21.34 19.41 11.95
N VAL A 30 20.90 18.15 11.95
CA VAL A 30 21.02 17.24 10.80
C VAL A 30 20.22 17.77 9.62
N VAL A 31 18.98 18.18 9.87
CA VAL A 31 18.08 18.68 8.82
C VAL A 31 18.61 20.00 8.25
N GLN A 32 19.09 20.91 9.10
CA GLN A 32 19.65 22.17 8.60
C GLN A 32 20.87 21.94 7.72
N GLU A 33 21.81 21.09 8.14
CA GLU A 33 22.98 20.79 7.31
C GLU A 33 22.58 20.09 6.01
N PHE A 34 21.62 19.16 6.05
CA PHE A 34 21.07 18.53 4.85
C PHE A 34 20.49 19.56 3.86
N LEU A 35 19.70 20.52 4.37
CA LEU A 35 19.15 21.61 3.57
C LEU A 35 20.25 22.49 2.97
N ASP A 36 21.25 22.86 3.76
CA ASP A 36 22.35 23.70 3.30
C ASP A 36 23.17 23.00 2.21
N ARG A 37 23.38 21.67 2.31
CA ARG A 37 24.02 20.86 1.26
C ARG A 37 23.21 20.83 -0.03
N ARG A 38 21.90 20.65 0.06
CA ARG A 38 21.01 20.65 -1.12
C ARG A 38 20.98 22.01 -1.81
N LYS A 39 20.98 23.11 -1.04
CA LYS A 39 21.13 24.48 -1.57
C LYS A 39 22.48 24.67 -2.27
N ARG A 40 23.59 24.22 -1.67
CA ARG A 40 24.92 24.29 -2.29
C ARG A 40 24.98 23.53 -3.61
N LEU A 41 24.50 22.27 -3.63
CA LEU A 41 24.45 21.48 -4.86
C LEU A 41 23.65 22.21 -5.95
N LYS A 42 22.49 22.77 -5.61
CA LYS A 42 21.66 23.52 -6.55
C LYS A 42 22.40 24.74 -7.12
N VAL A 43 23.04 25.56 -6.28
CA VAL A 43 23.80 26.74 -6.75
C VAL A 43 24.93 26.33 -7.70
N VAL A 44 25.64 25.26 -7.38
CA VAL A 44 26.68 24.69 -8.27
C VAL A 44 26.05 24.23 -9.59
N ALA A 45 24.93 23.51 -9.54
CA ALA A 45 24.21 23.07 -10.73
C ALA A 45 23.75 24.24 -11.61
N GLU A 46 23.18 25.28 -11.01
CA GLU A 46 22.73 26.49 -11.70
C GLU A 46 23.89 27.26 -12.36
N THR A 47 25.09 27.18 -11.78
CA THR A 47 26.28 27.89 -12.28
C THR A 47 26.97 27.14 -13.43
N PHE A 48 27.03 25.81 -13.35
CA PHE A 48 27.91 25.03 -14.22
C PHE A 48 27.18 24.13 -15.23
N LEU A 49 25.90 23.81 -15.04
CA LEU A 49 25.14 23.05 -16.02
C LEU A 49 24.56 23.95 -17.12
N SER A 50 24.48 23.42 -18.34
CA SER A 50 23.83 24.11 -19.46
C SER A 50 22.33 24.29 -19.22
N ASP A 51 21.72 25.27 -19.90
CA ASP A 51 20.27 25.51 -19.83
C ASP A 51 19.44 24.26 -20.17
N GLU A 52 19.90 23.49 -21.15
CA GLU A 52 19.28 22.22 -21.56
C GLU A 52 19.28 21.20 -20.41
N LEU A 53 20.43 21.00 -19.74
CA LEU A 53 20.51 20.07 -18.61
C LEU A 53 19.74 20.58 -17.39
N ARG A 54 19.76 21.88 -17.12
CA ARG A 54 18.97 22.48 -16.02
C ARG A 54 17.47 22.29 -16.24
N HIS A 55 17.01 22.45 -17.49
CA HIS A 55 15.63 22.20 -17.86
C HIS A 55 15.27 20.70 -17.76
N ALA A 56 16.13 19.82 -18.26
CA ALA A 56 15.91 18.38 -18.19
C ALA A 56 15.86 17.83 -16.75
N LEU A 57 16.61 18.45 -15.83
CA LEU A 57 16.65 18.10 -14.40
C LEU A 57 15.66 18.92 -13.56
N SER A 58 14.74 19.65 -14.18
CA SER A 58 13.71 20.46 -13.50
C SER A 58 14.29 21.39 -12.41
N ILE A 59 15.50 21.94 -12.62
CA ILE A 59 16.14 22.83 -11.66
C ILE A 59 15.50 24.21 -11.77
N THR A 60 14.64 24.55 -10.80
CA THR A 60 13.97 25.85 -10.75
C THR A 60 14.40 26.67 -9.54
N PRO A 61 14.36 28.02 -9.56
CA PRO A 61 14.80 28.86 -8.44
C PRO A 61 14.07 28.61 -7.11
N ASP A 62 12.83 28.12 -7.15
CA ASP A 62 11.98 27.97 -5.96
C ASP A 62 11.93 26.54 -5.40
N THR A 63 12.60 25.56 -6.05
CA THR A 63 12.61 24.16 -5.61
C THR A 63 13.99 23.70 -5.14
N LEU A 64 14.02 22.71 -4.24
CA LEU A 64 15.24 21.98 -3.89
C LEU A 64 15.21 20.59 -4.53
N LEU A 65 16.39 20.11 -4.89
CA LEU A 65 16.60 18.81 -5.55
C LEU A 65 16.39 17.68 -4.53
N ALA A 66 15.36 16.87 -4.69
CA ALA A 66 15.17 15.65 -3.90
C ALA A 66 15.78 14.44 -4.63
N PHE A 67 15.00 13.71 -5.43
CA PHE A 67 15.45 12.55 -6.20
C PHE A 67 16.50 12.94 -7.25
N ASP A 68 16.25 14.04 -7.97
CA ASP A 68 17.13 14.56 -9.02
C ASP A 68 18.48 15.04 -8.51
N ALA A 69 18.67 15.14 -7.20
CA ALA A 69 19.95 15.54 -6.62
C ALA A 69 21.06 14.54 -6.98
N PHE A 70 20.74 13.24 -7.08
CA PHE A 70 21.68 12.21 -7.54
C PHE A 70 22.09 12.43 -8.99
N ILE A 71 21.11 12.62 -9.88
CA ILE A 71 21.35 12.78 -11.32
C ILE A 71 22.10 14.10 -11.56
N THR A 72 21.70 15.17 -10.89
CA THR A 72 22.37 16.47 -10.93
C THR A 72 23.83 16.38 -10.50
N TYR A 73 24.11 15.68 -9.40
CA TYR A 73 25.48 15.46 -8.93
C TYR A 73 26.30 14.68 -9.97
N ARG A 74 25.73 13.61 -10.57
CA ARG A 74 26.40 12.83 -11.61
C ARG A 74 26.74 13.68 -12.84
N SER A 75 25.79 14.47 -13.33
CA SER A 75 25.98 15.37 -14.48
C SER A 75 27.04 16.45 -14.21
N LEU A 76 27.08 16.98 -12.97
CA LEU A 76 28.13 17.90 -12.55
C LEU A 76 29.51 17.25 -12.55
N ASN A 77 29.63 16.02 -12.05
CA ASN A 77 30.89 15.29 -12.00
C ASN A 77 31.39 14.87 -13.41
N GLU A 78 30.49 14.66 -14.36
CA GLU A 78 30.83 14.43 -15.76
C GLU A 78 31.30 15.72 -16.46
N SER A 79 30.72 16.87 -16.10
CA SER A 79 31.02 18.17 -16.71
C SER A 79 32.24 18.87 -16.10
N LEU A 80 32.49 18.65 -14.81
CA LEU A 80 33.56 19.26 -14.03
C LEU A 80 34.50 18.16 -13.56
N ALA A 81 35.77 18.22 -13.96
CA ALA A 81 36.76 17.18 -13.68
C ALA A 81 37.00 16.89 -12.17
N THR A 82 36.42 17.65 -11.24
CA THR A 82 36.52 17.35 -9.80
C THR A 82 35.46 18.07 -8.95
N VAL A 83 34.32 17.42 -8.66
CA VAL A 83 33.38 17.88 -7.60
C VAL A 83 33.41 16.88 -6.43
N ASN A 84 34.55 16.80 -5.75
CA ASN A 84 34.75 15.84 -4.65
C ASN A 84 33.94 16.16 -3.38
N GLU A 85 33.32 17.35 -3.29
CA GLU A 85 32.63 17.80 -2.07
C GLU A 85 31.38 16.95 -1.72
N PHE A 86 30.81 16.24 -2.70
CA PHE A 86 29.48 15.62 -2.57
C PHE A 86 29.47 14.09 -2.73
N HIS A 87 30.60 13.47 -3.06
CA HIS A 87 30.66 12.10 -3.59
C HIS A 87 29.89 11.05 -2.79
N ASP A 88 29.96 11.09 -1.46
CA ASP A 88 29.39 10.04 -0.63
C ASP A 88 27.91 10.28 -0.26
N ASP A 89 27.38 11.49 -0.44
CA ASP A 89 25.99 11.83 -0.14
C ASP A 89 25.01 11.39 -1.26
N TYR A 90 25.53 11.08 -2.46
CA TYR A 90 24.77 10.78 -3.67
C TYR A 90 25.16 9.43 -4.29
N LYS A 91 25.11 8.36 -3.51
CA LYS A 91 25.44 7.00 -3.99
C LYS A 91 24.37 6.37 -4.86
N TYR A 92 23.11 6.72 -4.64
CA TYR A 92 21.95 6.21 -5.35
C TYR A 92 20.80 7.21 -5.26
N PRO A 93 19.81 7.16 -6.15
CA PRO A 93 18.69 8.09 -6.11
C PRO A 93 17.64 7.68 -5.07
N TRP A 94 17.10 8.65 -4.34
CA TRP A 94 16.10 8.45 -3.28
C TRP A 94 15.29 9.72 -3.05
N SER A 95 14.01 9.56 -2.66
CA SER A 95 13.19 10.71 -2.28
C SER A 95 13.37 11.04 -0.80
N VAL A 96 13.43 12.33 -0.48
CA VAL A 96 13.58 12.81 0.91
C VAL A 96 12.44 12.33 1.81
N TYR A 97 11.25 12.13 1.24
CA TYR A 97 10.06 11.74 1.97
C TYR A 97 10.00 10.25 2.32
N ASP A 98 10.81 9.40 1.68
CA ASP A 98 11.00 8.01 2.11
C ASP A 98 11.72 7.91 3.46
N SER A 99 12.51 8.94 3.79
CA SER A 99 13.37 8.95 4.97
C SER A 99 12.70 9.56 6.20
N THR A 100 11.62 10.32 6.03
CA THR A 100 10.95 10.98 7.16
C THR A 100 10.14 10.03 8.04
N GLY A 101 9.79 8.84 7.54
CA GLY A 101 8.84 7.96 8.23
C GLY A 101 7.54 8.70 8.57
N ASP A 102 7.05 8.55 9.80
CA ASP A 102 5.83 9.16 10.34
C ASP A 102 6.07 10.54 10.95
N ASN A 103 7.31 11.06 10.86
CA ASN A 103 7.63 12.41 11.29
C ASN A 103 7.13 13.43 10.26
N LEU A 104 5.85 13.78 10.37
CA LEU A 104 5.22 14.76 9.47
C LEU A 104 5.73 16.18 9.69
N GLU A 105 6.14 16.53 10.91
CA GLU A 105 6.78 17.83 11.20
C GLU A 105 8.04 18.01 10.36
N LEU A 106 8.88 16.97 10.29
CA LEU A 106 10.04 16.95 9.41
C LEU A 106 9.63 16.98 7.93
N SER A 107 8.58 16.26 7.56
CA SER A 107 8.06 16.29 6.18
C SER A 107 7.62 17.69 5.77
N ASP A 108 6.90 18.41 6.63
CA ASP A 108 6.48 19.79 6.40
C ASP A 108 7.68 20.74 6.38
N ARG A 109 8.69 20.58 7.24
CA ARG A 109 9.90 21.41 7.19
C ARG A 109 10.69 21.22 5.89
N LEU A 110 10.82 19.98 5.43
CA LEU A 110 11.45 19.66 4.15
C LEU A 110 10.63 20.24 2.99
N TRP A 111 9.30 20.07 3.05
CA TRP A 111 8.39 20.74 2.14
C TRP A 111 8.68 22.23 2.17
N ASP A 112 8.44 22.97 3.25
CA ASP A 112 8.63 24.43 3.31
C ASP A 112 10.01 24.91 2.82
N ALA A 113 11.08 24.13 3.02
CA ALA A 113 12.42 24.44 2.55
C ALA A 113 12.63 24.38 1.03
N GLY A 114 11.73 23.72 0.27
CA GLY A 114 11.73 23.73 -1.20
C GLY A 114 11.55 22.38 -1.88
N PHE A 115 11.50 21.25 -1.16
CA PHE A 115 11.27 19.94 -1.79
C PHE A 115 9.78 19.82 -2.17
N ARG A 116 9.42 20.21 -3.40
CA ARG A 116 8.00 20.29 -3.83
C ARG A 116 7.48 19.04 -4.54
N ASP A 117 8.36 18.13 -4.94
CA ASP A 117 7.94 16.95 -5.68
C ASP A 117 7.75 15.74 -4.74
N VAL A 118 6.51 15.28 -4.62
CA VAL A 118 6.12 14.07 -3.85
C VAL A 118 5.83 12.88 -4.76
N ASP A 119 5.77 13.10 -6.07
CA ASP A 119 5.51 12.10 -7.12
C ASP A 119 6.77 11.80 -7.94
N GLU A 120 7.94 12.18 -7.44
CA GLU A 120 9.21 11.77 -8.03
C GLU A 120 9.22 10.26 -8.28
N VAL A 121 9.46 9.91 -9.54
CA VAL A 121 9.39 8.53 -10.02
C VAL A 121 10.78 7.91 -9.93
N HIS A 122 10.88 6.80 -9.21
CA HIS A 122 12.10 5.99 -9.12
C HIS A 122 12.39 5.32 -10.48
N GLU A 123 13.59 4.76 -10.65
CA GLU A 123 13.97 4.02 -11.86
C GLU A 123 13.02 2.85 -12.17
N THR A 124 12.35 2.32 -11.15
CA THR A 124 11.33 1.26 -11.23
C THR A 124 9.94 1.75 -11.60
N GLY A 125 9.73 3.06 -11.79
CA GLY A 125 8.40 3.66 -11.98
C GLY A 125 7.68 3.99 -10.67
N GLU A 126 8.31 3.77 -9.51
CA GLU A 126 7.70 3.92 -8.19
C GLU A 126 7.74 5.33 -7.61
N THR A 127 6.64 5.82 -7.04
CA THR A 127 6.60 7.09 -6.29
C THR A 127 6.71 6.85 -4.79
N CYS A 128 6.84 7.92 -3.99
CA CYS A 128 6.79 7.82 -2.52
C CYS A 128 5.52 7.12 -2.03
N LEU A 129 4.38 7.39 -2.67
CA LEU A 129 3.09 6.84 -2.26
C LEU A 129 3.00 5.33 -2.54
N THR A 130 3.52 4.85 -3.67
CA THR A 130 3.55 3.42 -3.97
C THR A 130 4.54 2.68 -3.06
N ARG A 131 5.65 3.34 -2.69
CA ARG A 131 6.69 2.72 -1.85
C ARG A 131 6.38 2.70 -0.37
N ILE A 132 5.28 3.31 0.06
CA ILE A 132 4.94 3.47 1.48
C ILE A 132 4.88 2.12 2.23
N GLY A 133 4.54 1.03 1.52
CA GLY A 133 4.47 -0.32 2.04
C GLY A 133 5.81 -1.02 2.32
N TRP A 134 6.92 -0.48 1.83
CA TRP A 134 8.27 -1.01 2.09
C TRP A 134 8.94 -0.38 3.30
N THR A 135 8.35 0.68 3.85
CA THR A 135 8.89 1.38 5.01
C THR A 135 8.50 0.69 6.31
N ALA A 136 9.24 0.97 7.39
CA ALA A 136 8.88 0.51 8.74
C ALA A 136 7.47 0.98 9.17
N LEU A 137 6.89 1.98 8.48
CA LEU A 137 5.53 2.46 8.73
C LEU A 137 4.45 1.47 8.36
N ALA A 138 4.74 0.52 7.46
CA ALA A 138 3.75 -0.48 7.06
C ALA A 138 3.26 -1.35 8.24
N ARG A 139 3.95 -1.32 9.39
CA ARG A 139 3.56 -1.99 10.63
C ARG A 139 2.76 -1.11 11.60
N ARG A 140 2.57 0.18 11.29
CA ARG A 140 1.93 1.18 12.16
C ARG A 140 0.74 1.80 11.42
N PHE A 141 -0.43 1.20 11.58
CA PHE A 141 -1.67 1.58 10.87
C PHE A 141 -1.93 3.11 10.82
N VAL A 142 -1.94 3.78 11.97
CA VAL A 142 -2.19 5.24 12.04
C VAL A 142 -1.06 6.03 11.37
N GLY A 143 0.21 5.67 11.60
CA GLY A 143 1.36 6.36 11.01
C GLY A 143 1.41 6.25 9.49
N LEU A 144 1.07 5.06 8.97
CA LEU A 144 0.92 4.79 7.54
C LEU A 144 -0.13 5.71 6.90
N LEU A 145 -1.35 5.72 7.42
CA LEU A 145 -2.44 6.53 6.86
C LEU A 145 -2.16 8.03 6.97
N ARG A 146 -1.56 8.47 8.08
CA ARG A 146 -1.13 9.86 8.25
C ARG A 146 -0.10 10.29 7.19
N LYS A 147 0.91 9.46 6.92
CA LYS A 147 1.92 9.75 5.90
C LYS A 147 1.33 9.70 4.49
N ALA A 148 0.49 8.71 4.18
CA ALA A 148 -0.21 8.62 2.90
C ALA A 148 -1.10 9.86 2.66
N ASN A 149 -1.89 10.25 3.66
CA ASN A 149 -2.74 11.44 3.59
C ASN A 149 -1.92 12.71 3.41
N TRP A 150 -0.78 12.82 4.11
CA TRP A 150 0.14 13.93 3.93
C TRP A 150 0.65 14.00 2.48
N LEU A 151 1.14 12.90 1.91
CA LEU A 151 1.62 12.85 0.51
C LEU A 151 0.52 13.29 -0.47
N VAL A 152 -0.68 12.73 -0.34
CA VAL A 152 -1.83 13.08 -1.18
C VAL A 152 -2.21 14.56 -1.02
N SER A 153 -2.16 15.10 0.21
CA SER A 153 -2.43 16.53 0.45
C SER A 153 -1.40 17.48 -0.16
N LYS A 154 -0.19 16.98 -0.44
CA LYS A 154 0.88 17.70 -1.14
C LYS A 154 0.87 17.48 -2.66
N GLY A 155 -0.12 16.75 -3.18
CA GLY A 155 -0.34 16.57 -4.61
C GLY A 155 -0.01 15.18 -5.15
N ALA A 156 0.38 14.23 -4.30
CA ALA A 156 0.72 12.88 -4.78
C ALA A 156 -0.46 12.21 -5.51
N ASP A 157 -0.22 11.73 -6.73
CA ASP A 157 -1.21 11.09 -7.58
C ASP A 157 -1.50 9.67 -7.08
N ILE A 158 -2.64 9.54 -6.40
CA ILE A 158 -3.14 8.26 -5.93
C ILE A 158 -3.56 7.31 -7.08
N ASN A 159 -3.66 7.82 -8.30
CA ASN A 159 -4.00 7.05 -9.49
C ASN A 159 -2.76 6.64 -10.30
N HIS A 160 -1.56 7.09 -9.91
CA HIS A 160 -0.30 6.73 -10.56
C HIS A 160 -0.19 5.22 -10.72
N LYS A 161 0.10 4.73 -11.93
CA LYS A 161 0.07 3.30 -12.26
C LYS A 161 1.47 2.72 -12.39
N ILE A 162 1.67 1.56 -11.78
CA ILE A 162 2.89 0.74 -11.86
C ILE A 162 2.46 -0.69 -12.14
N SER A 163 2.94 -1.24 -13.26
CA SER A 163 2.65 -2.64 -13.64
C SER A 163 1.16 -2.99 -13.61
N GLY A 164 0.29 -2.04 -14.01
CA GLY A 164 -1.16 -2.20 -14.03
C GLY A 164 -1.90 -1.91 -12.71
N SER A 165 -1.19 -1.80 -11.58
CA SER A 165 -1.77 -1.40 -10.29
C SER A 165 -1.62 0.10 -10.06
N SER A 166 -2.67 0.79 -9.60
CA SER A 166 -2.53 2.19 -9.17
C SER A 166 -1.95 2.31 -7.76
N ALA A 167 -1.44 3.50 -7.40
CA ALA A 167 -0.98 3.80 -6.04
C ALA A 167 -2.07 3.53 -5.00
N LEU A 168 -3.36 3.74 -5.34
CA LEU A 168 -4.50 3.38 -4.50
C LEU A 168 -4.58 1.87 -4.22
N HIS A 169 -4.29 1.01 -5.20
CA HIS A 169 -4.28 -0.44 -5.02
C HIS A 169 -3.17 -0.88 -4.06
N ILE A 170 -1.98 -0.30 -4.22
CA ILE A 170 -0.81 -0.59 -3.38
C ILE A 170 -1.06 -0.08 -1.95
N LEU A 171 -1.60 1.13 -1.82
CA LEU A 171 -2.00 1.71 -0.54
C LEU A 171 -3.08 0.87 0.14
N GLY A 172 -4.12 0.45 -0.60
CA GLY A 172 -5.18 -0.41 -0.09
C GLY A 172 -4.63 -1.69 0.53
N HIS A 173 -3.82 -2.43 -0.23
CA HIS A 173 -3.16 -3.65 0.26
C HIS A 173 -2.25 -3.37 1.48
N THR A 174 -1.48 -2.28 1.46
CA THR A 174 -0.60 -1.92 2.57
C THR A 174 -1.38 -1.60 3.84
N VAL A 175 -2.50 -0.88 3.72
CA VAL A 175 -3.41 -0.57 4.81
C VAL A 175 -4.04 -1.85 5.36
N GLY A 176 -4.56 -2.73 4.50
CA GLY A 176 -5.11 -4.03 4.91
C GLY A 176 -4.11 -4.84 5.74
N ARG A 177 -2.86 -4.91 5.28
CA ARG A 177 -1.78 -5.59 6.01
C ARG A 177 -1.47 -4.92 7.35
N ALA A 178 -1.52 -3.59 7.43
CA ALA A 178 -1.32 -2.89 8.70
C ALA A 178 -2.45 -3.16 9.69
N ILE A 179 -3.69 -3.34 9.21
CA ILE A 179 -4.85 -3.75 10.03
C ILE A 179 -4.68 -5.21 10.50
N HIS A 180 -4.24 -6.12 9.62
CA HIS A 180 -3.91 -7.50 9.99
C HIS A 180 -2.84 -7.58 11.09
N LEU A 181 -1.85 -6.69 11.08
CA LEU A 181 -0.78 -6.67 12.08
C LEU A 181 -1.14 -5.94 13.39
N ALA A 182 -2.37 -5.46 13.55
CA ALA A 182 -2.81 -4.82 14.79
C ALA A 182 -2.96 -5.84 15.92
N LYS A 183 -2.69 -5.45 17.17
CA LYS A 183 -2.62 -6.38 18.33
C LYS A 183 -3.98 -6.85 18.86
N GLY A 184 -5.08 -6.48 18.20
CA GLY A 184 -6.44 -6.86 18.59
C GLY A 184 -7.49 -5.88 18.09
N THR A 185 -8.74 -6.33 18.00
CA THR A 185 -9.87 -5.55 17.48
C THR A 185 -10.14 -4.28 18.30
N GLU A 186 -10.14 -4.35 19.64
CA GLU A 186 -10.43 -3.20 20.49
C GLU A 186 -9.36 -2.09 20.36
N GLU A 187 -8.07 -2.47 20.38
CA GLU A 187 -6.97 -1.53 20.18
C GLU A 187 -7.05 -0.90 18.77
N PHE A 188 -7.32 -1.71 17.75
CA PHE A 188 -7.51 -1.24 16.38
C PHE A 188 -8.68 -0.25 16.26
N ALA A 189 -9.85 -0.59 16.81
CA ALA A 189 -11.04 0.24 16.78
C ALA A 189 -10.83 1.57 17.52
N SER A 190 -10.14 1.54 18.67
CA SER A 190 -9.75 2.73 19.43
C SER A 190 -8.81 3.62 18.62
N GLN A 191 -7.76 3.04 18.02
CA GLN A 191 -6.85 3.76 17.13
C GLN A 191 -7.61 4.43 16.00
N LEU A 192 -8.46 3.69 15.28
CA LEU A 192 -9.25 4.20 14.15
C LEU A 192 -10.22 5.30 14.55
N SER A 193 -10.90 5.17 15.70
CA SER A 193 -11.85 6.18 16.21
C SER A 193 -11.16 7.52 16.50
N GLN A 194 -9.94 7.47 17.03
CA GLN A 194 -9.12 8.64 17.38
C GLN A 194 -8.39 9.26 16.17
N MET A 195 -8.44 8.65 14.98
CA MET A 195 -7.81 9.20 13.79
C MET A 195 -8.47 10.49 13.33
N SER A 196 -7.68 11.36 12.69
CA SER A 196 -8.23 12.57 12.06
C SER A 196 -9.21 12.23 10.94
N GLU A 197 -10.19 13.11 10.71
CA GLU A 197 -11.18 12.90 9.66
C GLU A 197 -10.57 12.86 8.25
N ASP A 198 -9.44 13.53 7.99
CA ASP A 198 -8.76 13.42 6.70
C ASP A 198 -8.21 12.00 6.47
N CYS A 199 -7.66 11.35 7.50
CA CYS A 199 -7.22 9.97 7.36
C CYS A 199 -8.40 9.00 7.18
N LYS A 200 -9.51 9.23 7.89
CA LYS A 200 -10.74 8.45 7.69
C LYS A 200 -11.33 8.69 6.30
N ARG A 201 -11.26 9.91 5.76
CA ARG A 201 -11.68 10.25 4.39
C ARG A 201 -10.82 9.52 3.36
N LEU A 202 -9.50 9.45 3.55
CA LEU A 202 -8.62 8.65 2.70
C LEU A 202 -8.99 7.16 2.75
N LEU A 203 -9.30 6.63 3.93
CA LEU A 203 -9.70 5.23 4.07
C LEU A 203 -11.07 4.94 3.40
N ARG A 204 -12.05 5.83 3.56
CA ARG A 204 -13.32 5.80 2.81
C ARG A 204 -13.06 5.84 1.31
N ARG A 205 -12.11 6.65 0.84
CA ARG A 205 -11.71 6.70 -0.58
C ARG A 205 -11.15 5.36 -1.03
N ILE A 206 -10.23 4.72 -0.28
CA ILE A 206 -9.73 3.37 -0.63
C ILE A 206 -10.89 2.36 -0.76
N ILE A 207 -11.86 2.42 0.14
CA ILE A 207 -13.02 1.50 0.15
C ILE A 207 -13.95 1.80 -1.03
N GLY A 208 -14.22 3.08 -1.29
CA GLY A 208 -15.28 3.47 -2.20
C GLY A 208 -14.89 3.94 -3.59
N ASP A 209 -13.60 3.96 -3.89
CA ASP A 209 -13.12 4.32 -5.21
C ASP A 209 -13.49 3.26 -6.27
N HIS A 210 -13.79 3.73 -7.47
CA HIS A 210 -14.24 2.91 -8.60
C HIS A 210 -13.11 2.53 -9.57
N ILE A 211 -11.88 2.96 -9.32
CA ILE A 211 -10.73 2.53 -10.11
C ILE A 211 -10.56 1.03 -9.90
N ARG A 212 -10.40 0.35 -11.04
CA ARG A 212 -10.16 -1.08 -11.13
C ARG A 212 -8.87 -1.30 -11.91
N ASP A 213 -8.13 -2.32 -11.53
CA ASP A 213 -7.10 -2.89 -12.40
C ASP A 213 -7.76 -3.75 -13.51
N ASN A 214 -6.94 -4.40 -14.33
CA ASN A 214 -7.42 -5.29 -15.38
C ASN A 214 -7.50 -6.76 -14.91
N CYS A 215 -7.54 -7.03 -13.60
CA CYS A 215 -7.63 -8.40 -13.08
C CYS A 215 -8.97 -9.04 -13.51
N CYS A 216 -8.97 -10.34 -13.80
CA CYS A 216 -10.19 -11.11 -14.07
C CYS A 216 -10.45 -12.15 -12.98
N CYS A 217 -9.94 -11.91 -11.76
CA CYS A 217 -10.05 -12.89 -10.69
C CYS A 217 -11.49 -12.98 -10.14
N PRO A 218 -11.93 -14.14 -9.65
CA PRO A 218 -13.30 -14.36 -9.14
C PRO A 218 -13.69 -13.50 -7.92
N TYR A 219 -12.73 -12.79 -7.32
CA TYR A 219 -12.91 -11.94 -6.15
C TYR A 219 -13.53 -10.59 -6.49
N SER A 220 -13.53 -10.20 -7.77
CA SER A 220 -14.18 -8.99 -8.25
C SER A 220 -14.67 -9.16 -9.69
N LEU A 221 -15.85 -8.64 -10.01
CA LEU A 221 -16.49 -8.85 -11.31
C LEU A 221 -15.85 -8.07 -12.47
N SER A 222 -15.09 -7.01 -12.19
CA SER A 222 -14.66 -6.04 -13.21
C SER A 222 -13.28 -5.47 -12.90
N GLY A 223 -12.35 -6.31 -12.49
CA GLY A 223 -11.08 -5.86 -11.96
C GLY A 223 -11.12 -5.60 -10.46
N CYS A 224 -9.97 -5.65 -9.84
CA CYS A 224 -9.78 -5.53 -8.41
C CYS A 224 -9.74 -4.05 -8.08
N SER A 225 -10.35 -3.64 -6.98
CA SER A 225 -10.34 -2.24 -6.53
C SER A 225 -9.32 -2.00 -5.42
N GLY A 226 -9.11 -0.74 -5.04
CA GLY A 226 -8.42 -0.40 -3.79
C GLY A 226 -8.97 -1.17 -2.58
N PHE A 227 -10.30 -1.38 -2.52
CA PHE A 227 -10.94 -2.15 -1.46
C PHE A 227 -10.67 -3.65 -1.55
N THR A 228 -10.77 -4.26 -2.74
CA THR A 228 -10.40 -5.68 -2.94
C THR A 228 -8.95 -5.91 -2.51
N ARG A 229 -8.06 -4.95 -2.81
CA ARG A 229 -6.65 -4.98 -2.39
C ARG A 229 -6.48 -4.83 -0.89
N LEU A 230 -7.26 -3.97 -0.24
CA LEU A 230 -7.33 -3.87 1.22
C LEU A 230 -7.72 -5.18 1.86
N LEU A 231 -8.76 -5.85 1.35
CA LEU A 231 -9.15 -7.18 1.82
C LEU A 231 -8.02 -8.20 1.59
N GLY A 232 -7.33 -8.15 0.46
CA GLY A 232 -6.13 -8.95 0.19
C GLY A 232 -5.00 -8.78 1.20
N GLY A 233 -4.79 -7.55 1.68
CA GLY A 233 -3.82 -7.27 2.75
C GLY A 233 -4.30 -7.72 4.13
N LEU A 234 -5.60 -7.58 4.40
CA LEU A 234 -6.22 -7.91 5.69
C LEU A 234 -6.33 -9.43 5.92
N PHE A 235 -6.62 -10.18 4.87
CA PHE A 235 -6.73 -11.63 4.91
C PHE A 235 -5.56 -12.22 4.10
N PRO A 236 -4.35 -12.38 4.66
CA PRO A 236 -3.24 -13.02 3.96
C PRO A 236 -3.44 -14.53 3.81
N THR A 237 -2.73 -15.18 2.87
CA THR A 237 -2.92 -16.62 2.57
C THR A 237 -2.45 -17.51 3.70
N ARG A 238 -1.51 -17.01 4.48
CA ARG A 238 -1.02 -17.63 5.70
C ARG A 238 -1.24 -16.62 6.82
N SER A 239 -2.19 -16.91 7.69
CA SER A 239 -2.49 -16.14 8.87
C SER A 239 -2.45 -17.09 10.07
N GLU A 240 -1.70 -16.71 11.11
CA GLU A 240 -1.81 -17.36 12.42
C GLU A 240 -3.07 -16.89 13.17
N GLU A 241 -3.58 -15.71 12.81
CA GLU A 241 -4.82 -15.18 13.36
C GLU A 241 -6.04 -15.87 12.73
N GLY A 242 -7.03 -16.17 13.58
CA GLY A 242 -8.31 -16.71 13.16
C GLY A 242 -9.08 -15.73 12.27
N MET A 243 -9.85 -16.28 11.33
CA MET A 243 -10.74 -15.51 10.46
C MET A 243 -11.75 -14.66 11.25
N ASP A 244 -12.17 -15.11 12.43
CA ASP A 244 -13.13 -14.41 13.28
C ASP A 244 -12.59 -13.05 13.74
N GLU A 245 -11.32 -12.98 14.13
CA GLU A 245 -10.68 -11.75 14.58
C GLU A 245 -10.53 -10.76 13.41
N LEU A 246 -10.15 -11.24 12.22
CA LEU A 246 -10.04 -10.40 11.03
C LEU A 246 -11.40 -9.84 10.58
N VAL A 247 -12.46 -10.65 10.69
CA VAL A 247 -13.84 -10.22 10.42
C VAL A 247 -14.29 -9.15 11.42
N LYS A 248 -13.99 -9.31 12.72
CA LYS A 248 -14.29 -8.30 13.74
C LYS A 248 -13.58 -6.97 13.46
N ARG A 249 -12.31 -7.01 13.04
CA ARG A 249 -11.57 -5.80 12.63
C ARG A 249 -12.17 -5.14 11.39
N LEU A 250 -12.51 -5.92 10.36
CA LEU A 250 -13.18 -5.38 9.17
C LEU A 250 -14.50 -4.71 9.53
N ALA A 251 -15.31 -5.35 10.38
CA ALA A 251 -16.58 -4.81 10.83
C ALA A 251 -16.42 -3.51 11.62
N ALA A 252 -15.56 -3.50 12.63
CA ALA A 252 -15.27 -2.30 13.42
C ALA A 252 -14.79 -1.15 12.51
N MET A 253 -13.98 -1.46 11.49
CA MET A 253 -13.56 -0.47 10.50
C MET A 253 -14.75 0.12 9.74
N LEU A 254 -15.65 -0.73 9.24
CA LEU A 254 -16.81 -0.27 8.47
C LEU A 254 -17.78 0.54 9.34
N GLU A 255 -18.06 0.11 10.57
CA GLU A 255 -18.93 0.82 11.51
C GLU A 255 -18.37 2.20 11.89
N ILE A 256 -17.07 2.33 12.11
CA ILE A 256 -16.45 3.62 12.46
C ILE A 256 -16.41 4.56 11.25
N LEU A 257 -16.19 4.02 10.05
CA LEU A 257 -16.04 4.84 8.85
C LEU A 257 -17.37 5.29 8.29
N PHE A 258 -18.41 4.47 8.37
CA PHE A 258 -19.66 4.75 7.71
C PHE A 258 -20.78 4.91 8.73
N ASP A 259 -21.43 6.07 8.72
CA ASP A 259 -22.60 6.32 9.56
C ASP A 259 -23.77 5.45 9.06
N PRO A 260 -24.25 4.48 9.86
CA PRO A 260 -25.35 3.61 9.45
C PRO A 260 -26.70 4.34 9.35
N GLU A 261 -26.84 5.51 9.98
CA GLU A 261 -28.08 6.31 9.97
C GLU A 261 -28.27 7.07 8.64
N GLU A 262 -27.21 7.28 7.86
CA GLU A 262 -27.31 7.94 6.57
C GLU A 262 -27.81 6.96 5.49
N PHE A 263 -29.02 7.21 4.97
CA PHE A 263 -29.68 6.31 4.01
C PHE A 263 -28.84 5.98 2.77
N HIS A 264 -28.19 6.98 2.16
CA HIS A 264 -27.33 6.78 1.00
C HIS A 264 -26.13 5.89 1.33
N THR A 265 -25.55 6.08 2.50
CA THR A 265 -24.46 5.28 3.04
C THR A 265 -24.90 3.83 3.25
N ARG A 266 -26.10 3.60 3.80
CA ARG A 266 -26.65 2.25 3.98
C ARG A 266 -26.85 1.51 2.65
N VAL A 267 -27.45 2.14 1.64
CA VAL A 267 -27.66 1.52 0.32
C VAL A 267 -26.32 1.20 -0.34
N TYR A 268 -25.38 2.13 -0.26
CA TYR A 268 -24.04 1.97 -0.81
C TYR A 268 -23.27 0.82 -0.14
N ILE A 269 -23.25 0.77 1.20
CA ILE A 269 -22.60 -0.30 1.97
C ILE A 269 -23.17 -1.66 1.56
N THR A 270 -24.49 -1.81 1.59
CA THR A 270 -25.12 -3.09 1.29
C THR A 270 -24.84 -3.54 -0.15
N ARG A 271 -24.91 -2.63 -1.13
CA ARG A 271 -24.75 -3.01 -2.54
C ARG A 271 -23.31 -3.25 -2.94
N GLU A 272 -22.41 -2.35 -2.55
CA GLU A 272 -21.03 -2.34 -3.05
C GLU A 272 -20.07 -3.00 -2.06
N VAL A 273 -20.12 -2.58 -0.80
CA VAL A 273 -19.15 -3.02 0.22
C VAL A 273 -19.43 -4.46 0.64
N VAL A 274 -20.65 -4.79 1.04
CA VAL A 274 -21.02 -6.14 1.51
C VAL A 274 -20.85 -7.16 0.38
N SER A 275 -21.29 -6.83 -0.83
CA SER A 275 -21.08 -7.68 -2.02
C SER A 275 -19.59 -7.95 -2.28
N CYS A 276 -18.75 -6.90 -2.22
CA CYS A 276 -17.32 -7.06 -2.38
C CYS A 276 -16.70 -7.92 -1.27
N VAL A 277 -17.07 -7.69 0.00
CA VAL A 277 -16.59 -8.48 1.14
C VAL A 277 -16.98 -9.94 0.99
N LEU A 278 -18.26 -10.25 0.80
CA LEU A 278 -18.77 -11.62 0.68
C LEU A 278 -18.11 -12.35 -0.49
N ARG A 279 -17.99 -11.70 -1.65
CA ARG A 279 -17.31 -12.27 -2.81
C ARG A 279 -15.85 -12.57 -2.51
N PHE A 280 -15.15 -11.62 -1.91
CA PHE A 280 -13.75 -11.78 -1.59
C PHE A 280 -13.52 -12.94 -0.61
N ILE A 281 -14.19 -12.94 0.54
CA ILE A 281 -13.97 -13.95 1.58
C ILE A 281 -14.47 -15.34 1.17
N THR A 282 -15.55 -15.42 0.38
CA THR A 282 -16.09 -16.71 -0.09
C THR A 282 -15.13 -17.35 -1.09
N SER A 283 -14.71 -16.61 -2.12
CA SER A 283 -13.71 -17.11 -3.08
C SER A 283 -12.40 -17.49 -2.39
N ARG A 284 -11.99 -16.70 -1.40
CA ARG A 284 -10.82 -16.99 -0.58
C ARG A 284 -10.92 -18.30 0.18
N SER A 285 -12.03 -18.50 0.89
CA SER A 285 -12.26 -19.69 1.71
C SER A 285 -12.34 -20.95 0.86
N LEU A 286 -12.82 -20.86 -0.37
CA LEU A 286 -12.81 -21.96 -1.35
C LEU A 286 -11.43 -22.23 -1.95
N GLY A 287 -10.41 -21.44 -1.63
CA GLY A 287 -9.05 -21.63 -2.16
C GLY A 287 -8.87 -21.25 -3.62
N ILE A 288 -9.80 -20.47 -4.20
CA ILE A 288 -9.74 -20.04 -5.60
C ILE A 288 -8.53 -19.13 -5.83
N SER A 289 -7.77 -19.39 -6.88
CA SER A 289 -6.57 -18.65 -7.20
C SER A 289 -6.86 -17.20 -7.59
N HIS A 290 -5.97 -16.30 -7.21
CA HIS A 290 -5.96 -14.93 -7.71
C HIS A 290 -5.11 -14.84 -8.97
N THR A 291 -5.68 -14.28 -10.03
CA THR A 291 -4.97 -13.99 -11.30
C THR A 291 -4.51 -12.53 -11.41
N CYS A 292 -4.48 -11.81 -10.28
CA CYS A 292 -4.12 -10.39 -10.24
C CYS A 292 -2.62 -10.19 -10.51
N SER A 293 -2.27 -9.38 -11.51
CA SER A 293 -0.90 -8.89 -11.67
C SER A 293 -0.63 -7.74 -10.70
N HIS A 294 0.29 -7.93 -9.76
CA HIS A 294 0.76 -6.86 -8.88
C HIS A 294 2.18 -7.13 -8.39
N GLU A 295 2.89 -6.12 -7.88
CA GLU A 295 4.33 -6.13 -7.52
C GLU A 295 4.91 -7.37 -6.80
N ARG A 296 4.08 -8.21 -6.18
CA ARG A 296 4.50 -9.42 -5.45
C ARG A 296 4.19 -10.73 -6.16
N TYR A 297 3.30 -10.71 -7.15
CA TYR A 297 3.00 -11.87 -7.96
C TYR A 297 3.51 -11.64 -9.36
N ARG A 298 4.02 -12.70 -9.97
CA ARG A 298 4.33 -12.71 -11.38
C ARG A 298 3.05 -12.36 -12.14
N ALA A 299 3.16 -11.47 -13.13
CA ALA A 299 2.08 -11.28 -14.07
C ALA A 299 1.85 -12.62 -14.80
N TYR A 300 0.66 -13.19 -14.65
CA TYR A 300 0.27 -14.36 -15.44
C TYR A 300 0.02 -13.93 -16.88
N GLU A 301 0.49 -14.75 -17.81
CA GLU A 301 0.12 -14.55 -19.22
C GLU A 301 -1.37 -14.86 -19.41
N PRO A 302 -2.05 -14.27 -20.42
CA PRO A 302 -3.47 -14.51 -20.66
C PRO A 302 -3.85 -15.99 -20.78
N ASP A 303 -2.98 -16.81 -21.37
CA ASP A 303 -3.19 -18.26 -21.51
C ASP A 303 -3.10 -18.99 -20.17
N GLU A 304 -2.14 -18.62 -19.30
CA GLU A 304 -2.02 -19.17 -17.93
C GLU A 304 -3.27 -18.81 -17.10
N ILE A 305 -3.78 -17.58 -17.26
CA ILE A 305 -5.03 -17.14 -16.61
C ILE A 305 -6.22 -17.98 -17.09
N ALA A 306 -6.32 -18.24 -18.40
CA ALA A 306 -7.41 -19.02 -18.96
C ALA A 306 -7.37 -20.48 -18.49
N GLU A 307 -6.18 -21.06 -18.39
CA GLU A 307 -5.95 -22.40 -17.85
C GLU A 307 -6.42 -22.48 -16.38
N ILE A 308 -5.94 -21.58 -15.51
CA ILE A 308 -6.37 -21.50 -14.10
C ILE A 308 -7.91 -21.38 -14.00
N GLN A 309 -8.53 -20.54 -14.84
CA GLN A 309 -9.97 -20.35 -14.83
C GLN A 309 -10.76 -21.58 -15.29
N ASP A 310 -10.24 -22.36 -16.25
CA ASP A 310 -10.90 -23.62 -16.66
C ASP A 310 -10.73 -24.71 -15.61
N GLU A 311 -9.54 -24.81 -14.99
CA GLU A 311 -9.26 -25.75 -13.91
C GLU A 311 -10.14 -25.48 -12.68
N GLU A 312 -10.33 -24.21 -12.32
CA GLU A 312 -11.09 -23.81 -11.13
C GLU A 312 -12.57 -23.50 -11.42
N LYS A 313 -13.07 -23.74 -12.64
CA LYS A 313 -14.42 -23.30 -13.07
C LYS A 313 -15.55 -23.72 -12.14
N ASP A 314 -15.49 -24.93 -11.60
CA ASP A 314 -16.53 -25.47 -10.70
C ASP A 314 -16.51 -24.76 -9.35
N LEU A 315 -15.32 -24.43 -8.82
CA LEU A 315 -15.16 -23.63 -7.61
C LEU A 315 -15.63 -22.19 -7.84
N ILE A 316 -15.34 -21.61 -9.01
CA ILE A 316 -15.79 -20.27 -9.40
C ILE A 316 -17.32 -20.22 -9.44
N LEU A 317 -17.95 -21.22 -10.07
CA LEU A 317 -19.41 -21.32 -10.12
C LEU A 317 -20.01 -21.49 -8.71
N LEU A 318 -19.43 -22.36 -7.88
CA LEU A 318 -19.85 -22.54 -6.49
C LEU A 318 -19.73 -21.23 -5.69
N SER A 319 -18.63 -20.49 -5.85
CA SER A 319 -18.43 -19.19 -5.20
C SER A 319 -19.54 -18.20 -5.59
N GLN A 320 -19.88 -18.11 -6.88
CA GLN A 320 -20.95 -17.22 -7.35
C GLN A 320 -22.31 -17.58 -6.72
N GLN A 321 -22.68 -18.87 -6.71
CA GLN A 321 -23.93 -19.33 -6.09
C GLN A 321 -23.98 -19.05 -4.59
N LEU A 322 -22.86 -19.27 -3.88
CA LEU A 322 -22.76 -18.99 -2.46
C LEU A 322 -22.88 -17.48 -2.18
N VAL A 323 -22.20 -16.64 -2.96
CA VAL A 323 -22.29 -15.18 -2.81
C VAL A 323 -23.71 -14.68 -3.04
N GLU A 324 -24.42 -15.19 -4.05
CA GLU A 324 -25.83 -14.88 -4.29
C GLU A 324 -26.71 -15.30 -3.11
N LYS A 325 -26.53 -16.53 -2.59
CA LYS A 325 -27.23 -17.03 -1.39
C LYS A 325 -26.96 -16.14 -0.17
N PHE A 326 -25.70 -15.78 0.06
CA PHE A 326 -25.31 -14.95 1.20
C PHE A 326 -25.86 -13.54 1.09
N LEU A 327 -25.83 -12.93 -0.09
CA LEU A 327 -26.42 -11.61 -0.32
C LEU A 327 -27.94 -11.62 -0.12
N ALA A 328 -28.64 -12.63 -0.66
CA ALA A 328 -30.07 -12.79 -0.43
C ALA A 328 -30.36 -12.89 1.07
N LYS A 329 -29.60 -13.71 1.80
CA LYS A 329 -29.82 -13.90 3.23
C LYS A 329 -29.50 -12.66 4.07
N TYR A 330 -28.43 -11.96 3.74
CA TYR A 330 -28.06 -10.71 4.40
C TYR A 330 -29.18 -9.67 4.26
N ASN A 331 -29.74 -9.55 3.04
CA ASN A 331 -30.85 -8.63 2.77
C ASN A 331 -32.16 -9.02 3.45
N GLU A 332 -32.39 -10.30 3.74
CA GLU A 332 -33.57 -10.76 4.50
C GLU A 332 -33.47 -10.45 6.00
N GLN A 333 -32.29 -10.68 6.59
CA GLN A 333 -32.12 -10.65 8.05
C GLN A 333 -31.75 -9.27 8.61
N PHE A 334 -31.18 -8.39 7.77
CA PHE A 334 -30.70 -7.05 8.18
C PHE A 334 -29.79 -7.06 9.41
N LEU A 335 -29.02 -8.13 9.60
CA LEU A 335 -28.02 -8.22 10.66
C LEU A 335 -26.87 -7.25 10.37
N ALA A 336 -26.16 -6.84 11.42
CA ALA A 336 -24.86 -6.21 11.25
C ALA A 336 -23.93 -7.19 10.50
N LEU A 337 -23.12 -6.66 9.59
CA LEU A 337 -22.17 -7.46 8.82
C LEU A 337 -21.28 -8.38 9.69
N PRO A 338 -20.68 -7.94 10.82
CA PRO A 338 -19.92 -8.84 11.70
C PRO A 338 -20.73 -10.06 12.17
N ASP A 339 -21.96 -9.85 12.62
CA ASP A 339 -22.82 -10.93 13.13
C ASP A 339 -23.21 -11.89 12.00
N PHE A 340 -23.49 -11.35 10.81
CA PHE A 340 -23.77 -12.17 9.64
C PHE A 340 -22.56 -13.02 9.24
N LEU A 341 -21.36 -12.42 9.24
CA LEU A 341 -20.12 -13.09 8.85
C LEU A 341 -19.71 -14.16 9.84
N THR A 342 -19.71 -13.85 11.15
CA THR A 342 -19.32 -14.79 12.21
C THR A 342 -20.39 -15.84 12.52
N GLY A 343 -21.65 -15.56 12.19
CA GLY A 343 -22.77 -16.50 12.31
C GLY A 343 -23.06 -17.24 11.01
N PHE A 344 -24.02 -16.70 10.24
CA PHE A 344 -24.60 -17.41 9.09
C PHE A 344 -23.57 -17.81 8.03
N TRP A 345 -22.71 -16.86 7.60
CA TRP A 345 -21.69 -17.13 6.58
C TRP A 345 -20.68 -18.18 7.06
N TRP A 346 -20.12 -18.01 8.26
CA TRP A 346 -19.12 -18.93 8.82
C TRP A 346 -19.64 -20.36 8.95
N THR A 347 -20.85 -20.55 9.50
CA THR A 347 -21.45 -21.88 9.65
C THR A 347 -21.62 -22.56 8.30
N HIS A 348 -22.20 -21.87 7.32
CA HIS A 348 -22.43 -22.44 5.99
C HIS A 348 -21.13 -22.69 5.22
N MET A 349 -20.14 -21.80 5.34
CA MET A 349 -18.85 -22.03 4.71
C MET A 349 -18.15 -23.25 5.29
N ASN A 350 -18.20 -23.48 6.60
CA ASN A 350 -17.65 -24.70 7.19
C ASN A 350 -18.39 -25.96 6.74
N GLU A 351 -19.72 -25.91 6.59
CA GLU A 351 -20.48 -27.02 6.01
C GLU A 351 -20.01 -27.33 4.59
N VAL A 352 -19.93 -26.32 3.72
CA VAL A 352 -19.42 -26.46 2.34
C VAL A 352 -18.02 -27.05 2.34
N LEU A 353 -17.09 -26.48 3.13
CA LEU A 353 -15.71 -26.94 3.19
C LEU A 353 -15.57 -28.35 3.77
N SER A 354 -16.49 -28.76 4.65
CA SER A 354 -16.53 -30.15 5.16
C SER A 354 -17.02 -31.16 4.12
N THR A 355 -17.83 -30.72 3.15
CA THR A 355 -18.28 -31.56 2.03
C THR A 355 -17.31 -31.61 0.87
N CYS A 356 -16.41 -30.62 0.76
CA CYS A 356 -15.27 -30.70 -0.14
C CYS A 356 -14.30 -31.74 0.43
N GLU A 357 -14.42 -32.99 -0.05
CA GLU A 357 -13.55 -34.07 0.39
C GLU A 357 -12.08 -33.65 0.24
N PRO A 358 -11.25 -33.82 1.29
CA PRO A 358 -9.82 -33.62 1.12
C PRO A 358 -9.32 -34.59 0.05
N ALA A 359 -8.37 -34.14 -0.78
CA ALA A 359 -7.76 -34.99 -1.79
C ALA A 359 -7.39 -36.34 -1.18
N SER A 360 -7.90 -37.41 -1.78
CA SER A 360 -7.67 -38.77 -1.31
C SER A 360 -6.16 -39.06 -1.28
N ALA A 361 -5.73 -39.98 -0.41
CA ALA A 361 -4.32 -40.39 -0.36
C ALA A 361 -3.81 -40.89 -1.74
N GLU A 362 -4.72 -41.42 -2.56
CA GLU A 362 -4.44 -41.85 -3.93
C GLU A 362 -4.24 -40.68 -4.90
N GLU A 363 -5.05 -39.62 -4.80
CA GLU A 363 -4.83 -38.38 -5.56
C GLU A 363 -3.53 -37.70 -5.17
N ILE A 364 -3.26 -37.59 -3.86
CA ILE A 364 -1.99 -37.06 -3.37
C ILE A 364 -0.83 -37.92 -3.89
N GLY A 365 -0.96 -39.25 -3.86
CA GLY A 365 0.02 -40.17 -4.41
C GLY A 365 0.29 -39.93 -5.90
N ARG A 366 -0.77 -39.82 -6.71
CA ARG A 366 -0.67 -39.53 -8.15
C ARG A 366 -0.01 -38.18 -8.42
N ILE A 367 -0.30 -37.14 -7.63
CA ILE A 367 0.33 -35.82 -7.76
C ILE A 367 1.82 -35.88 -7.41
N LEU A 368 2.21 -36.64 -6.38
CA LEU A 368 3.62 -36.79 -6.03
C LEU A 368 4.39 -37.59 -7.09
N GLU A 369 3.75 -38.57 -7.74
CA GLU A 369 4.34 -39.38 -8.82
C GLU A 369 4.65 -38.56 -10.09
N THR A 370 3.94 -37.46 -10.33
CA THR A 370 4.26 -36.54 -11.44
C THR A 370 5.45 -35.61 -11.13
N GLY A 371 6.06 -35.73 -9.94
CA GLY A 371 7.22 -34.95 -9.53
C GLY A 371 6.89 -33.61 -8.86
N VAL A 372 5.62 -33.35 -8.56
CA VAL A 372 5.19 -32.15 -7.83
C VAL A 372 5.60 -32.27 -6.36
N ILE A 373 6.35 -31.29 -5.85
CA ILE A 373 6.74 -31.23 -4.44
C ILE A 373 5.69 -30.43 -3.66
N LEU A 374 4.90 -31.11 -2.83
CA LEU A 374 3.95 -30.46 -1.93
C LEU A 374 4.70 -29.83 -0.74
N HIS A 375 4.87 -28.51 -0.75
CA HIS A 375 5.40 -27.76 0.40
C HIS A 375 4.33 -27.64 1.49
N ARG A 376 4.55 -28.32 2.62
CA ARG A 376 3.75 -28.15 3.84
C ARG A 376 3.95 -26.78 4.48
#